data_AF-U6M217-F1
#
_entry.id   AF-U6M217-F1
#
_cell.length_a   1.000
_cell.length_b   1.000
_cell.length_c   1.000
_cell.angle_alpha   90.00
_cell.angle_beta   90.00
_cell.angle_gamma   90.00
#
_symmetry.space_group_name_H-M   'P 1'
#
loop_
_entity.id
_entity.type
_entity.pdbx_description
1 polymer ?
#
loop_
_entity_poly.entity_id
_entity_poly.type
_entity_poly.pdbx_seq_one_letter_code
_entity_poly.pdbx_strand_id
1 'polypeptide(L)'
;MSPPDPILGTAIAYKKDNSPYKINLGIGAYRTNKGTPYVFKVVKEAEKEILEDESIDKEYLPIDGLPELKPYVYLSNPTWANHHNIFGPGVGLTIREYPYWDPVTKGVDFEGLTRVLREAPLRSAVVLHACAHNPTEAQCELLTSKWHVYLLKNGRISMAGINEDNVDYLVEAIDDVVRQLPSS
;
A
#
# COMPACT_ATOMS: atom_id res chain seq x y z
N MET A 1 8.24 17.85 -20.75
CA MET A 1 8.86 16.81 -19.89
C MET A 1 7.95 16.60 -18.71
N SER A 2 7.56 15.36 -18.42
CA SER A 2 6.78 15.03 -17.22
C SER A 2 7.64 15.18 -15.97
N PRO A 3 7.07 15.57 -14.82
CA PRO A 3 7.83 15.66 -13.57
C PRO A 3 8.40 14.28 -13.18
N PRO A 4 9.62 14.22 -12.62
CA PRO A 4 10.21 12.98 -12.16
C PRO A 4 9.35 12.33 -11.06
N ASP A 5 9.27 10.99 -11.08
CA ASP A 5 8.53 10.23 -10.06
C ASP A 5 9.16 10.45 -8.67
N PRO A 6 8.39 10.94 -7.68
CA PRO A 6 8.88 11.15 -6.32
C PRO A 6 9.50 9.88 -5.68
N ILE A 7 9.03 8.69 -6.05
CA ILE A 7 9.54 7.40 -5.56
C ILE A 7 11.00 7.19 -5.96
N LEU A 8 11.40 7.63 -7.16
CA LEU A 8 12.80 7.55 -7.60
C LEU A 8 13.71 8.40 -6.73
N GLY A 9 13.25 9.59 -6.34
CA GLY A 9 14.00 10.50 -5.46
C GLY A 9 14.28 9.87 -4.09
N THR A 10 13.24 9.32 -3.45
CA THR A 10 13.36 8.61 -2.17
C THR A 10 14.31 7.40 -2.27
N ALA A 11 14.22 6.62 -3.34
CA ALA A 11 15.10 5.47 -3.55
C ALA A 11 16.57 5.86 -3.75
N ILE A 12 16.85 6.97 -4.45
CA ILE A 12 18.21 7.50 -4.64
C ILE A 12 18.79 7.97 -3.30
N ALA A 13 18.00 8.70 -2.50
CA ALA A 13 18.44 9.18 -1.19
C ALA A 13 18.77 8.03 -0.24
N TYR A 14 17.88 7.03 -0.15
CA TYR A 14 18.11 5.80 0.62
C TYR A 14 19.39 5.05 0.19
N LYS A 15 19.67 5.00 -1.11
CA LYS A 15 20.89 4.33 -1.63
C LYS A 15 22.18 5.07 -1.28
N LYS A 16 22.14 6.40 -1.17
CA LYS A 16 23.31 7.24 -0.83
C LYS A 16 23.63 7.27 0.66
N ASP A 17 22.66 6.96 1.51
CA ASP A 17 22.82 6.94 2.97
C ASP A 17 23.63 5.71 3.43
N ASN A 18 24.61 5.91 4.31
CA ASN A 18 25.46 4.86 4.86
C ASN A 18 25.06 4.45 6.28
N SER A 19 24.00 5.04 6.84
CA SER A 19 23.49 4.66 8.16
C SER A 19 23.15 3.17 8.20
N PRO A 20 23.60 2.42 9.22
CA PRO A 20 23.25 1.02 9.38
C PRO A 20 21.79 0.81 9.80
N TYR A 21 21.07 1.87 10.17
CA TYR A 21 19.67 1.83 10.66
C TYR A 21 18.65 2.37 9.64
N LYS A 22 19.07 2.65 8.40
CA LYS A 22 18.17 3.26 7.39
C LYS A 22 17.01 2.33 6.99
N ILE A 23 15.82 2.90 6.82
CA ILE A 23 14.61 2.17 6.40
C ILE A 23 14.03 2.81 5.14
N ASN A 24 13.63 1.99 4.16
CA ASN A 24 12.95 2.45 2.95
C ASN A 24 11.46 2.08 2.98
N LEU A 25 10.62 3.06 3.28
CA LEU A 25 9.15 2.98 3.20
C LEU A 25 8.60 3.61 1.92
N GLY A 26 9.46 4.04 0.98
CA GLY A 26 9.04 4.64 -0.29
C GLY A 26 8.64 3.61 -1.35
N ILE A 27 9.07 2.34 -1.23
CA ILE A 27 8.83 1.30 -2.23
C ILE A 27 7.77 0.30 -1.75
N GLY A 28 6.66 0.24 -2.48
CA GLY A 28 5.47 -0.61 -2.27
C GLY A 28 5.62 -2.12 -2.47
N ALA A 29 6.75 -2.74 -2.12
CA ALA A 29 6.97 -4.17 -2.36
C ALA A 29 7.24 -4.93 -1.06
N TYR A 30 6.52 -6.04 -0.84
CA TYR A 30 6.77 -6.91 0.32
C TYR A 30 8.19 -7.47 0.23
N ARG A 31 8.92 -7.38 1.35
CA ARG A 31 10.33 -7.80 1.42
C ARG A 31 10.55 -8.83 2.51
N THR A 32 11.56 -9.66 2.31
CA THR A 32 12.11 -10.52 3.36
C THR A 32 12.92 -9.69 4.36
N ASN A 33 13.32 -10.29 5.49
CA ASN A 33 14.23 -9.67 6.46
C ASN A 33 15.60 -9.31 5.84
N LYS A 34 15.97 -9.91 4.70
CA LYS A 34 17.18 -9.56 3.93
C LYS A 34 16.95 -8.39 2.96
N GLY A 35 15.78 -7.76 3.00
CA GLY A 35 15.41 -6.64 2.15
C GLY A 35 15.12 -6.99 0.68
N THR A 36 15.06 -8.28 0.32
CA THR A 36 14.74 -8.73 -1.05
C THR A 36 13.23 -8.86 -1.28
N PRO A 37 12.71 -8.62 -2.49
CA PRO A 37 11.28 -8.83 -2.78
C PRO A 37 10.83 -10.24 -2.41
N TYR A 38 9.70 -10.33 -1.71
CA TYR A 38 9.11 -11.60 -1.30
C TYR A 38 8.07 -12.05 -2.32
N VAL A 39 8.27 -13.24 -2.88
CA VAL A 39 7.29 -13.91 -3.72
C VAL A 39 6.50 -14.89 -2.86
N PHE A 40 5.21 -14.63 -2.67
CA PHE A 40 4.34 -15.47 -1.84
C PHE A 40 4.27 -16.91 -2.37
N LYS A 41 4.20 -17.88 -1.46
CA LYS A 41 4.09 -19.31 -1.81
C LYS A 41 2.92 -19.58 -2.76
N VAL A 42 1.76 -18.96 -2.50
CA VAL A 42 0.56 -19.10 -3.34
C VAL A 42 0.79 -18.62 -4.77
N VAL A 43 1.57 -17.56 -4.98
CA VAL A 43 1.92 -17.08 -6.32
C VAL A 43 2.79 -18.11 -7.03
N LYS A 44 3.78 -18.68 -6.33
CA LYS A 44 4.66 -19.72 -6.92
C LYS A 44 3.88 -20.97 -7.33
N GLU A 45 2.92 -21.41 -6.52
CA GLU A 45 2.11 -22.58 -6.88
C GLU A 45 1.17 -22.25 -8.05
N ALA A 46 0.51 -21.10 -8.06
CA ALA A 46 -0.32 -20.67 -9.19
C ALA A 46 0.49 -20.54 -10.50
N GLU A 47 1.73 -20.05 -10.44
CA GLU A 47 2.62 -19.99 -11.60
C GLU A 47 2.98 -21.39 -12.14
N LYS A 48 3.15 -22.39 -11.26
CA LYS A 48 3.36 -23.79 -11.70
C LYS A 48 2.12 -24.36 -12.35
N GLU A 49 0.94 -24.15 -11.75
CA GLU A 49 -0.33 -24.61 -12.31
C GLU A 49 -0.55 -24.05 -13.72
N ILE A 50 -0.29 -22.75 -13.91
CA ILE A 50 -0.37 -22.09 -15.22
C ILE A 50 0.64 -22.67 -16.22
N LEU A 51 1.83 -23.07 -15.76
CA LEU A 51 2.87 -23.63 -16.62
C LEU A 51 2.55 -25.07 -17.06
N GLU A 52 1.87 -25.84 -16.22
CA GLU A 52 1.48 -27.23 -16.46
C GLU A 52 0.17 -27.36 -17.24
N ASP A 53 -0.62 -26.28 -17.36
CA ASP A 53 -1.88 -26.26 -18.08
C ASP A 53 -1.67 -26.13 -19.60
N GLU A 54 -1.74 -27.27 -20.29
CA GLU A 54 -1.61 -27.36 -21.76
C GLU A 54 -2.79 -26.72 -22.52
N SER A 55 -3.87 -26.32 -21.84
CA SER A 55 -5.02 -25.66 -22.47
C SER A 55 -4.82 -24.15 -22.70
N ILE A 56 -3.77 -23.56 -22.12
CA ILE A 56 -3.47 -22.12 -22.24
C ILE A 56 -2.65 -21.87 -23.52
N ASP A 57 -3.26 -21.23 -24.52
CA ASP A 57 -2.65 -21.02 -25.85
C ASP A 57 -1.93 -19.66 -26.03
N LYS A 58 -1.85 -18.82 -24.98
CA LYS A 58 -1.19 -17.50 -24.96
C LYS A 58 -1.63 -16.55 -26.10
N GLU A 59 -2.81 -16.78 -26.67
CA GLU A 59 -3.38 -15.91 -27.70
C GLU A 59 -3.87 -14.57 -27.15
N TYR A 60 -4.21 -13.65 -28.04
CA TYR A 60 -4.71 -12.33 -27.67
C TYR A 60 -5.95 -12.41 -26.78
N LEU A 61 -5.86 -11.82 -25.59
CA LEU A 61 -7.01 -11.56 -24.73
C LEU A 61 -7.91 -10.47 -25.34
N PRO A 62 -9.21 -10.42 -24.97
CA PRO A 62 -10.06 -9.26 -25.24
C PRO A 62 -9.40 -7.97 -24.72
N ILE A 63 -9.77 -6.82 -25.30
CA ILE A 63 -9.23 -5.51 -24.90
C ILE A 63 -9.44 -5.20 -23.41
N ASP A 64 -10.49 -5.77 -22.81
CA ASP A 64 -10.83 -5.63 -21.40
C ASP A 64 -10.25 -6.75 -20.51
N GLY A 65 -9.41 -7.63 -21.06
CA GLY A 65 -8.91 -8.83 -20.39
C GLY A 65 -9.95 -9.97 -20.26
N LEU A 66 -9.61 -10.99 -19.47
CA LEU A 66 -10.47 -12.14 -19.20
C LEU A 66 -11.69 -11.71 -18.34
N PRO A 67 -12.94 -11.87 -18.81
CA PRO A 67 -14.14 -11.46 -18.08
C PRO A 67 -14.26 -12.04 -16.67
N GLU A 68 -13.86 -13.30 -16.48
CA GLU A 68 -13.81 -14.02 -15.21
C GLU A 68 -12.77 -13.46 -14.23
N LEU A 69 -11.85 -12.63 -14.72
CA LEU A 69 -10.84 -11.96 -13.92
C LEU A 69 -11.15 -10.50 -13.64
N LYS A 70 -12.29 -9.95 -14.13
CA LYS A 70 -12.66 -8.55 -13.90
C LYS A 70 -12.84 -8.30 -12.39
N PRO A 71 -11.87 -7.64 -11.71
CA PRO A 71 -11.86 -7.56 -10.26
C PRO A 71 -12.86 -6.52 -9.76
N TYR A 72 -13.52 -6.82 -8.64
CA TYR A 72 -14.08 -5.78 -7.80
C TYR A 72 -12.96 -5.09 -7.04
N VAL A 73 -13.08 -3.77 -6.87
CA VAL A 73 -12.22 -2.98 -5.99
C VAL A 73 -13.07 -2.35 -4.89
N TYR A 74 -12.73 -2.68 -3.65
CA TYR A 74 -13.46 -2.25 -2.46
C TYR A 74 -12.76 -1.06 -1.82
N LEU A 75 -13.47 0.06 -1.70
CA LEU A 75 -12.99 1.30 -1.08
C LEU A 75 -13.71 1.53 0.26
N SER A 76 -13.04 2.17 1.23
CA SER A 76 -13.70 2.55 2.48
C SER A 76 -14.78 3.60 2.23
N ASN A 77 -15.84 3.59 3.05
CA ASN A 77 -16.81 4.68 3.09
C ASN A 77 -16.73 5.40 4.44
N PRO A 78 -16.24 6.66 4.48
CA PRO A 78 -15.69 7.44 3.36
C PRO A 78 -14.26 7.02 2.98
N THR A 79 -13.76 7.54 1.86
CA THR A 79 -12.37 7.35 1.38
C THR A 79 -11.80 8.65 0.81
N TRP A 80 -10.52 8.67 0.43
CA TRP A 80 -9.92 9.74 -0.37
C TRP A 80 -10.64 9.89 -1.72
N ALA A 81 -11.08 11.11 -2.05
CA ALA A 81 -11.91 11.41 -3.21
C ALA A 81 -11.33 10.91 -4.56
N ASN A 82 -9.99 10.92 -4.70
CA ASN A 82 -9.35 10.48 -5.94
C ASN A 82 -9.36 8.97 -6.15
N HIS A 83 -9.67 8.14 -5.14
CA HIS A 83 -9.79 6.69 -5.34
C HIS A 83 -10.85 6.37 -6.40
N HIS A 84 -11.96 7.08 -6.45
CA HIS A 84 -13.00 6.86 -7.46
C HIS A 84 -12.53 7.23 -8.88
N ASN A 85 -11.63 8.20 -9.01
CA ASN A 85 -11.06 8.60 -10.30
C ASN A 85 -10.00 7.59 -10.77
N ILE A 86 -9.14 7.13 -9.85
CA ILE A 86 -8.06 6.17 -10.13
C ILE A 86 -8.64 4.80 -10.48
N PHE A 87 -9.60 4.33 -9.69
CA PHE A 87 -10.20 3.01 -9.83
C PHE A 87 -11.53 3.03 -10.60
N GLY A 88 -11.84 4.16 -11.24
CA GLY A 88 -13.10 4.37 -11.95
C GLY A 88 -13.24 3.54 -13.22
N PRO A 89 -14.33 3.73 -13.97
CA PRO A 89 -14.66 2.92 -15.15
C PRO A 89 -13.56 2.87 -16.22
N GLY A 90 -12.68 3.87 -16.26
CA GLY A 90 -11.59 3.96 -17.23
C GLY A 90 -10.48 2.91 -17.07
N VAL A 91 -10.42 2.18 -15.95
CA VAL A 91 -9.42 1.12 -15.72
C VAL A 91 -10.03 -0.29 -15.69
N GLY A 92 -11.30 -0.44 -16.08
CA GLY A 92 -11.97 -1.74 -16.16
C GLY A 92 -12.30 -2.40 -14.82
N LEU A 93 -12.13 -1.70 -13.70
CA LEU A 93 -12.49 -2.18 -12.36
C LEU A 93 -13.90 -1.75 -11.98
N THR A 94 -14.60 -2.62 -11.25
CA THR A 94 -15.92 -2.28 -10.68
C THR A 94 -15.75 -1.86 -9.22
N ILE A 95 -16.01 -0.58 -8.93
CA ILE A 95 -15.95 -0.06 -7.57
C ILE A 95 -17.11 -0.62 -6.72
N ARG A 96 -16.76 -1.04 -5.51
CA ARG A 96 -17.64 -1.34 -4.39
C ARG A 96 -17.13 -0.59 -3.16
N GLU A 97 -18.00 -0.41 -2.17
CA GLU A 97 -17.63 0.25 -0.92
C GLU A 97 -17.84 -0.69 0.26
N TYR A 98 -17.05 -0.50 1.31
CA TYR A 98 -17.26 -1.12 2.62
C TYR A 98 -17.46 -0.04 3.69
N PRO A 99 -18.37 -0.25 4.67
CA PRO A 99 -18.50 0.64 5.82
C PRO A 99 -17.19 0.78 6.57
N TYR A 100 -16.80 2.01 6.90
CA TYR A 100 -15.58 2.27 7.66
C TYR A 100 -15.81 3.23 8.82
N TRP A 101 -16.31 4.45 8.58
CA TRP A 101 -16.54 5.42 9.65
C TRP A 101 -17.97 5.35 10.19
N ASP A 102 -18.11 5.13 11.50
CA ASP A 102 -19.38 5.26 12.20
C ASP A 102 -19.50 6.64 12.88
N PRO A 103 -20.43 7.51 12.43
CA PRO A 103 -20.61 8.84 13.01
C PRO A 103 -21.16 8.84 14.44
N VAL A 104 -21.79 7.74 14.90
CA VAL A 104 -22.35 7.61 16.24
C VAL A 104 -21.24 7.30 17.24
N THR A 105 -20.45 6.25 16.98
CA THR A 105 -19.36 5.84 17.87
C THR A 105 -18.07 6.65 17.66
N LYS A 106 -17.98 7.41 16.56
CA LYS A 106 -16.77 8.12 16.12
C LYS A 106 -15.57 7.17 15.99
N GLY A 107 -15.84 5.95 15.53
CA GLY A 107 -14.87 4.88 15.39
C GLY A 107 -15.04 4.12 14.08
N VAL A 108 -14.38 2.97 14.00
CA VAL A 108 -14.53 2.07 12.85
C VAL A 108 -15.80 1.25 13.00
N ASP A 109 -16.65 1.20 11.97
CA ASP A 109 -17.73 0.21 11.83
C ASP A 109 -17.13 -1.16 11.53
N PHE A 110 -16.60 -1.80 12.58
CA PHE A 110 -15.88 -3.06 12.45
C PHE A 110 -16.78 -4.20 11.99
N GLU A 111 -18.06 -4.19 12.38
CA GLU A 111 -19.04 -5.21 12.00
C GLU A 111 -19.39 -5.08 10.51
N GLY A 112 -19.70 -3.86 10.06
CA GLY A 112 -20.00 -3.56 8.66
C GLY A 112 -18.81 -3.84 7.74
N LEU A 113 -17.61 -3.42 8.13
CA LEU A 113 -16.36 -3.74 7.44
C LEU A 113 -16.19 -5.26 7.29
N THR A 114 -16.22 -5.98 8.40
CA THR A 114 -15.94 -7.43 8.42
C THR A 114 -16.96 -8.21 7.60
N ARG A 115 -18.24 -7.81 7.64
CA ARG A 115 -19.30 -8.42 6.83
C ARG A 115 -18.97 -8.30 5.34
N VAL A 116 -18.68 -7.09 4.86
CA VAL A 116 -18.38 -6.86 3.43
C VAL A 116 -17.14 -7.61 2.99
N LEU A 117 -16.08 -7.64 3.80
CA LEU A 117 -14.86 -8.37 3.46
C LEU A 117 -15.05 -9.89 3.39
N ARG A 118 -15.94 -10.45 4.21
CA ARG A 118 -16.27 -11.89 4.17
C ARG A 118 -17.14 -12.28 2.97
N GLU A 119 -17.99 -11.37 2.51
CA GLU A 119 -18.89 -11.59 1.37
C GLU A 119 -18.24 -11.22 0.02
N ALA A 120 -17.08 -10.56 0.04
CA ALA A 120 -16.37 -10.16 -1.17
C ALA A 120 -16.01 -11.39 -2.03
N PRO A 121 -16.33 -11.39 -3.34
CA PRO A 121 -15.95 -12.48 -4.23
C PRO A 121 -14.44 -12.72 -4.24
N LEU A 122 -14.04 -13.98 -4.46
CA LEU A 122 -12.64 -14.35 -4.63
C LEU A 122 -11.99 -13.47 -5.72
N ARG A 123 -10.72 -13.08 -5.50
CA ARG A 123 -9.94 -12.18 -6.38
C ARG A 123 -10.35 -10.70 -6.35
N SER A 124 -11.20 -10.28 -5.42
CA SER A 124 -11.45 -8.86 -5.16
C SER A 124 -10.21 -8.16 -4.61
N ALA A 125 -9.97 -6.93 -5.05
CA ALA A 125 -8.98 -6.03 -4.45
C ALA A 125 -9.63 -5.18 -3.36
N VAL A 126 -8.95 -4.98 -2.23
CA VAL A 126 -9.44 -4.13 -1.12
C VAL A 126 -8.40 -3.06 -0.86
N VAL A 127 -8.81 -1.79 -0.97
CA VAL A 127 -7.96 -0.65 -0.66
C VAL A 127 -8.11 -0.33 0.83
N LEU A 128 -7.08 -0.63 1.61
CA LEU A 128 -7.03 -0.36 3.06
C LEU A 128 -6.13 0.83 3.34
N HIS A 129 -6.52 1.63 4.34
CA HIS A 129 -5.70 2.74 4.84
C HIS A 129 -4.86 2.20 6.01
N ALA A 130 -3.53 2.25 5.89
CA ALA A 130 -2.63 1.57 6.83
C ALA A 130 -2.53 2.25 8.22
N CYS A 131 -2.59 3.58 8.31
CA CYS A 131 -2.66 4.34 9.56
C CYS A 131 -3.15 5.79 9.32
N ALA A 132 -3.72 6.42 10.35
CA ALA A 132 -4.38 7.74 10.30
C ALA A 132 -3.41 8.93 10.29
N HIS A 133 -3.84 10.03 9.64
CA HIS A 133 -3.19 11.34 9.54
C HIS A 133 -1.80 11.30 8.86
N ASN A 134 -1.77 11.63 7.56
CA ASN A 134 -0.52 11.82 6.80
C ASN A 134 0.44 12.71 7.61
N PRO A 135 1.67 12.27 7.94
CA PRO A 135 2.64 13.16 8.54
C PRO A 135 2.87 14.37 7.62
N THR A 136 3.04 15.54 8.24
CA THR A 136 3.32 16.78 7.50
C THR A 136 4.66 16.66 6.77
N GLU A 137 4.91 17.51 5.78
CA GLU A 137 6.18 17.52 5.07
C GLU A 137 7.36 17.71 6.04
N ALA A 138 7.20 18.56 7.06
CA ALA A 138 8.19 18.78 8.11
C ALA A 138 8.45 17.52 8.95
N GLN A 139 7.40 16.76 9.29
CA GLN A 139 7.55 15.47 9.97
C GLN A 139 8.26 14.44 9.06
N CYS A 140 7.94 14.40 7.77
CA CYS A 140 8.62 13.52 6.81
C CYS A 140 10.12 13.86 6.67
N GLU A 141 10.46 15.14 6.68
CA GLU A 141 11.85 15.60 6.63
C GLU A 141 12.62 15.26 7.91
N LEU A 142 11.98 15.37 9.08
CA LEU A 142 12.61 14.99 10.34
C LEU A 142 12.81 13.47 10.45
N LEU A 143 11.82 12.67 10.03
CA LEU A 143 11.95 11.21 9.89
C LEU A 143 13.13 10.84 8.99
N THR A 144 13.31 11.55 7.88
CA THR A 144 14.40 11.28 6.95
C THR A 144 15.77 11.72 7.50
N SER A 145 15.87 12.95 8.01
CA SER A 145 17.14 13.57 8.37
C SER A 145 17.69 13.12 9.72
N LYS A 146 16.82 12.86 10.71
CA LYS A 146 17.20 12.40 12.05
C LYS A 146 17.21 10.89 12.16
N TRP A 147 16.15 10.25 11.66
CA TRP A 147 15.90 8.83 11.89
C TRP A 147 16.23 7.95 10.68
N HIS A 148 16.66 8.51 9.55
CA HIS A 148 16.96 7.74 8.34
C HIS A 148 15.77 6.89 7.85
N VAL A 149 14.54 7.34 8.12
CA VAL A 149 13.29 6.72 7.68
C VAL A 149 12.82 7.44 6.43
N TYR A 150 12.92 6.77 5.28
CA TYR A 150 12.60 7.32 3.98
C TYR A 150 11.17 7.00 3.57
N LEU A 151 10.34 8.04 3.44
CA LEU A 151 8.94 7.97 3.02
C LEU A 151 8.63 9.07 2.01
N LEU A 152 7.44 9.03 1.39
CA LEU A 152 7.01 10.11 0.52
C LEU A 152 6.63 11.32 1.37
N LYS A 153 7.03 12.52 0.94
CA LYS A 153 6.78 13.80 1.65
C LYS A 153 5.30 14.11 1.92
N ASN A 154 4.40 13.42 1.25
CA ASN A 154 2.96 13.53 1.48
C ASN A 154 2.42 12.54 2.53
N GLY A 155 3.32 11.96 3.33
CA GLY A 155 3.00 11.08 4.44
C GLY A 155 2.66 9.64 4.08
N ARG A 156 2.68 9.29 2.78
CA ARG A 156 2.45 7.92 2.35
C ARG A 156 3.63 7.03 2.73
N ILE A 157 3.33 5.96 3.47
CA ILE A 157 4.27 4.92 3.86
C ILE A 157 3.93 3.60 3.16
N SER A 158 4.95 2.85 2.77
CA SER A 158 4.81 1.46 2.39
C SER A 158 4.99 0.56 3.62
N MET A 159 3.90 -0.06 4.05
CA MET A 159 3.93 -1.10 5.10
C MET A 159 4.82 -2.29 4.74
N ALA A 160 5.08 -2.48 3.44
CA ALA A 160 5.88 -3.56 2.91
C ALA A 160 7.39 -3.43 3.23
N GLY A 161 7.82 -2.23 3.63
CA GLY A 161 9.17 -1.97 4.14
C GLY A 161 9.34 -2.22 5.65
N ILE A 162 8.28 -2.60 6.35
CA ILE A 162 8.27 -2.87 7.79
C ILE A 162 8.44 -4.37 8.04
N ASN A 163 9.28 -4.74 9.01
CA ASN A 163 9.50 -6.12 9.43
C ASN A 163 9.84 -6.19 10.93
N GLU A 164 9.98 -7.40 11.46
CA GLU A 164 10.26 -7.64 12.89
C GLU A 164 11.57 -7.00 13.37
N ASP A 165 12.56 -6.84 12.48
CA ASP A 165 13.86 -6.28 12.83
C ASP A 165 13.84 -4.74 12.91
N ASN A 166 12.82 -4.07 12.36
CA ASN A 166 12.81 -2.61 12.19
C ASN A 166 11.56 -1.89 12.73
N VAL A 167 10.52 -2.63 13.11
CA VAL A 167 9.24 -2.06 13.56
C VAL A 167 9.40 -1.21 14.82
N ASP A 168 10.20 -1.65 15.80
CA ASP A 168 10.40 -0.92 17.04
C ASP A 168 11.10 0.43 16.80
N TYR A 169 12.17 0.42 15.99
CA TYR A 169 12.88 1.64 15.59
C TYR A 169 11.97 2.62 14.84
N LEU A 170 11.10 2.12 13.96
CA LEU A 170 10.15 2.95 13.24
C LEU A 170 9.11 3.57 14.19
N VAL A 171 8.61 2.82 15.17
CA VAL A 171 7.65 3.33 16.17
C VAL A 171 8.30 4.41 17.02
N GLU A 172 9.53 4.20 17.49
CA GLU A 172 10.30 5.22 18.22
C GLU A 172 10.52 6.49 17.39
N ALA A 173 10.88 6.34 16.12
CA ALA A 173 11.08 7.46 15.22
C ALA A 173 9.79 8.28 15.01
N ILE A 174 8.66 7.61 14.85
CA ILE A 174 7.36 8.27 14.67
C ILE A 174 6.93 8.99 15.95
N ASP A 175 7.04 8.35 17.12
CA ASP A 175 6.69 8.97 18.41
C ASP A 175 7.52 10.23 18.68
N ASP A 176 8.83 10.15 18.48
CA ASP A 176 9.75 11.28 18.65
C ASP A 176 9.42 12.46 17.72
N VAL A 177 9.16 12.18 16.45
CA VAL A 177 8.85 13.21 15.45
C VAL A 177 7.51 13.88 15.71
N VAL A 178 6.47 13.10 16.04
CA VAL A 178 5.13 13.63 16.33
C VAL A 178 5.13 14.50 17.58
N ARG A 179 5.92 14.17 18.61
CA ARG A 179 6.05 14.98 19.82
C ARG A 179 6.81 16.30 19.59
N GLN A 180 7.82 16.30 18.72
CA GLN A 180 8.59 17.51 18.41
C GLN A 180 7.86 18.45 17.46
N LEU A 181 7.08 17.90 16.52
CA LEU A 181 6.31 18.65 15.54
C LEU A 181 4.82 18.28 15.68
N PRO A 182 4.12 18.73 16.73
CA PRO A 182 2.70 18.43 16.87
C PRO A 182 1.92 19.06 15.71
N SER A 183 1.09 18.26 15.07
CA SER A 183 0.18 18.71 14.02
C SER A 183 -0.85 19.67 14.66
N SER A 184 -0.86 20.92 14.21
CA SER A 184 -1.82 21.95 14.62
C SER A 184 -3.25 21.63 14.19
#